data_AF-A0A2R4JXV9-F1
#
_entry.id   AF-A0A2R4JXV9-F1
#
_cell.length_a   1.000
_cell.length_b   1.000
_cell.length_c   1.000
_cell.angle_alpha   90.00
_cell.angle_beta   90.00
_cell.angle_gamma   90.00
#
_symmetry.space_group_name_H-M   'P 1'
#
loop_
_entity.id
_entity.type
_entity.pdbx_description
1 polymer ?
#
loop_
_entity_poly.entity_id
_entity_poly.type
_entity_poly.pdbx_seq_one_letter_code
_entity_poly.pdbx_strand_id
1 'polypeptide(L)'
;MSDYRDVQTAVRVEKLRIWFAWLAGTIIILIIARAVRNLDVVNIIVQILGVIAFALLSVTAVRMINALNRKAAAKRREVLGDDV
;
A
#
# COMPACT_ATOMS: atom_id res chain seq x y z
N MET A 1 25.39 8.55 11.29
CA MET A 1 25.20 8.13 9.88
C MET A 1 24.69 6.69 9.72
N SER A 2 25.22 5.70 10.48
CA SER A 2 24.73 4.29 10.43
C SER A 2 23.24 4.18 10.76
N ASP A 3 22.82 4.70 11.91
CA ASP A 3 21.44 4.62 12.41
C ASP A 3 20.41 5.20 11.41
N TYR A 4 20.77 6.29 10.75
CA TYR A 4 19.96 6.91 9.73
C TYR A 4 19.77 6.05 8.47
N ARG A 5 20.83 5.35 8.02
CA ARG A 5 20.76 4.43 6.89
C ARG A 5 19.89 3.22 7.21
N ASP A 6 19.95 2.75 8.45
CA ASP A 6 19.15 1.61 8.91
C ASP A 6 17.65 1.97 8.94
N VAL A 7 17.31 3.18 9.41
CA VAL A 7 15.93 3.72 9.37
C VAL A 7 15.42 3.84 7.92
N GLN A 8 16.23 4.38 7.00
CA GLN A 8 15.81 4.48 5.59
C GLN A 8 15.59 3.12 4.94
N THR A 9 16.46 2.16 5.24
CA THR A 9 16.36 0.79 4.71
C THR A 9 15.10 0.12 5.24
N ALA A 10 14.81 0.23 6.54
CA ALA A 10 13.59 -0.27 7.15
C ALA A 10 12.33 0.35 6.51
N VAL A 11 12.30 1.66 6.30
CA VAL A 11 11.18 2.37 5.63
C VAL A 11 11.00 1.87 4.20
N ARG A 12 12.09 1.62 3.47
CA ARG A 12 12.03 1.10 2.10
C ARG A 12 11.46 -0.32 2.05
N VAL A 13 11.92 -1.19 2.95
CA VAL A 13 11.39 -2.57 3.07
C VAL A 13 9.90 -2.54 3.39
N GLU A 14 9.47 -1.69 4.33
CA GLU A 14 8.06 -1.63 4.71
C GLU A 14 7.17 -1.09 3.58
N LYS A 15 7.64 -0.08 2.82
CA LYS A 15 6.96 0.37 1.59
C LYS A 15 6.82 -0.76 0.57
N LEU A 16 7.86 -1.56 0.36
CA LEU A 16 7.81 -2.70 -0.55
C LEU A 16 6.79 -3.75 -0.08
N ARG A 17 6.70 -4.02 1.23
CA ARG A 17 5.70 -4.94 1.80
C ARG A 17 4.28 -4.43 1.60
N ILE A 18 4.04 -3.13 1.77
CA ILE A 18 2.74 -2.50 1.48
C ILE A 18 2.36 -2.66 0.01
N TRP A 19 3.30 -2.37 -0.91
CA TRP A 19 3.05 -2.56 -2.34
C TRP A 19 2.80 -4.02 -2.71
N PHE A 20 3.53 -4.94 -2.09
CA PHE A 20 3.32 -6.37 -2.29
C PHE A 20 1.94 -6.81 -1.80
N ALA A 21 1.51 -6.35 -0.62
CA ALA A 21 0.18 -6.65 -0.09
C ALA A 21 -0.94 -6.07 -0.97
N TRP A 22 -0.77 -4.83 -1.45
CA TRP A 22 -1.70 -4.20 -2.39
C TRP A 22 -1.81 -4.99 -3.71
N LEU A 23 -0.67 -5.41 -4.27
CA LEU A 23 -0.63 -6.19 -5.50
C LEU A 23 -1.29 -7.56 -5.31
N ALA A 24 -0.98 -8.26 -4.22
CA ALA A 24 -1.58 -9.54 -3.88
C ALA A 24 -3.11 -9.41 -3.74
N GLY A 25 -3.60 -8.40 -3.01
CA GLY A 25 -5.03 -8.13 -2.89
C GLY A 25 -5.71 -7.85 -4.23
N THR A 26 -5.04 -7.08 -5.10
CA THR A 26 -5.54 -6.78 -6.46
C THR A 26 -5.62 -8.05 -7.32
N ILE A 27 -4.61 -8.92 -7.27
CA ILE A 27 -4.62 -10.20 -7.99
C ILE A 27 -5.77 -11.09 -7.53
N ILE A 28 -6.00 -11.18 -6.21
CA ILE A 28 -7.12 -11.97 -5.66
C ILE A 28 -8.46 -11.47 -6.20
N ILE A 29 -8.68 -10.15 -6.24
CA ILE A 29 -9.91 -9.55 -6.82
C ILE A 29 -10.08 -9.99 -8.27
N LEU A 30 -9.01 -9.97 -9.07
CA LEU A 30 -9.06 -10.38 -10.48
C LEU A 30 -9.36 -11.86 -10.65
N ILE A 31 -8.80 -12.73 -9.79
CA ILE A 31 -9.10 -14.17 -9.78
C ILE A 31 -10.58 -14.40 -9.47
N ILE A 32 -11.13 -13.71 -8.47
CA ILE A 32 -12.54 -13.81 -8.09
C ILE A 32 -13.43 -13.34 -9.25
N ALA A 33 -13.15 -12.17 -9.83
CA ALA A 33 -13.90 -11.64 -10.97
C ALA A 33 -13.87 -12.61 -12.16
N ARG A 34 -12.73 -13.27 -12.42
CA ARG A 34 -12.62 -14.29 -13.46
C ARG A 34 -13.44 -15.54 -13.15
N ALA A 35 -13.48 -15.97 -11.89
CA ALA A 35 -14.19 -17.18 -11.47
C ALA A 35 -15.71 -17.06 -11.61
N VAL A 36 -16.26 -15.87 -11.33
CA VAL A 36 -17.72 -15.64 -11.37
C VAL A 36 -18.24 -15.15 -12.73
N ARG A 37 -17.38 -15.00 -13.75
CA ARG A 37 -17.70 -14.33 -15.02
C ARG A 37 -18.92 -14.91 -15.77
N ASN A 38 -19.24 -16.18 -15.54
CA ASN A 38 -20.33 -16.90 -16.23
C ASN A 38 -21.68 -16.79 -15.49
N LEU A 39 -21.75 -16.05 -14.39
CA LEU A 39 -22.96 -15.85 -13.60
C LEU A 39 -23.49 -14.43 -13.85
N ASP A 40 -24.60 -14.27 -14.57
CA ASP A 40 -25.08 -12.96 -15.07
C ASP A 40 -25.06 -11.83 -14.02
N VAL A 41 -25.98 -11.87 -13.06
CA VAL A 41 -26.15 -10.79 -12.07
C VAL A 41 -24.98 -10.76 -11.06
N VAL A 42 -24.46 -11.92 -10.70
CA VAL A 42 -23.36 -12.06 -9.73
C VAL A 42 -22.08 -11.42 -10.28
N ASN A 43 -21.81 -11.55 -11.58
CA ASN A 43 -20.65 -10.94 -12.22
C ASN A 43 -20.64 -9.42 -12.10
N ILE A 44 -21.79 -8.76 -12.34
CA ILE A 44 -21.93 -7.30 -12.21
C ILE A 44 -21.65 -6.87 -10.76
N ILE A 45 -22.26 -7.55 -9.79
CA ILE A 45 -22.08 -7.24 -8.36
C ILE A 45 -20.61 -7.38 -7.97
N VAL A 46 -19.96 -8.49 -8.36
CA VAL A 46 -18.55 -8.75 -8.04
C VAL A 46 -17.63 -7.74 -8.70
N GLN A 47 -17.91 -7.29 -9.93
CA GLN A 47 -17.12 -6.23 -10.57
C GLN A 47 -17.23 -4.90 -9.81
N ILE A 48 -18.44 -4.48 -9.43
CA ILE A 48 -18.64 -3.25 -8.65
C ILE A 48 -17.92 -3.33 -7.30
N LEU A 49 -18.11 -4.43 -6.55
CA LEU A 49 -17.43 -4.65 -5.29
C LEU A 49 -15.91 -4.73 -5.45
N GLY A 50 -15.42 -5.33 -6.55
CA GLY A 50 -14.01 -5.40 -6.88
C GLY A 50 -13.38 -4.02 -7.12
N VAL A 51 -14.08 -3.14 -7.85
CA VAL A 51 -13.64 -1.74 -8.05
C VAL A 51 -13.59 -0.99 -6.72
N ILE A 52 -14.62 -1.13 -5.88
CA ILE A 52 -14.65 -0.49 -4.55
C ILE A 52 -13.49 -1.01 -3.68
N ALA A 53 -13.29 -2.33 -3.64
CA ALA A 53 -12.20 -2.94 -2.88
C ALA A 53 -10.83 -2.47 -3.39
N PHE A 54 -10.62 -2.38 -4.70
CA PHE A 54 -9.40 -1.85 -5.30
C PHE A 54 -9.14 -0.40 -4.92
N ALA A 55 -10.17 0.45 -4.94
CA ALA A 55 -10.07 1.85 -4.53
C ALA A 55 -9.69 1.96 -3.04
N LEU A 56 -10.34 1.20 -2.16
CA LEU A 56 -10.04 1.17 -0.73
C LEU A 56 -8.62 0.67 -0.43
N LEU A 57 -8.17 -0.39 -1.12
CA LEU A 57 -6.80 -0.89 -1.00
C LEU A 57 -5.77 0.16 -1.44
N SER A 58 -6.04 0.84 -2.56
CA SER A 58 -5.17 1.90 -3.08
C SER A 58 -5.06 3.07 -2.10
N VAL A 59 -6.19 3.55 -1.58
CA VAL A 59 -6.21 4.61 -0.55
C VAL A 59 -5.45 4.17 0.70
N THR A 60 -5.65 2.94 1.16
CA THR A 60 -4.98 2.41 2.35
C THR A 60 -3.47 2.32 2.15
N ALA A 61 -3.00 1.79 1.02
CA ALA A 61 -1.59 1.71 0.68
C ALA A 61 -0.92 3.09 0.69
N VAL A 62 -1.55 4.08 0.04
CA VAL A 62 -1.04 5.47 0.02
C VAL A 62 -1.01 6.08 1.42
N ARG A 63 -2.04 5.87 2.25
CA ARG A 63 -2.08 6.37 3.63
C ARG A 63 -0.96 5.77 4.48
N MET A 64 -0.69 4.47 4.36
CA MET A 64 0.39 3.80 5.09
C MET A 64 1.77 4.31 4.63
N ILE A 65 1.99 4.44 3.32
CA ILE A 65 3.23 4.99 2.77
C ILE A 65 3.46 6.43 3.26
N ASN A 66 2.42 7.26 3.29
CA ASN A 66 2.51 8.62 3.79
C ASN A 66 2.79 8.70 5.30
N ALA A 67 2.28 7.76 6.09
CA ALA A 67 2.62 7.64 7.50
C ALA A 67 4.11 7.29 7.68
N LEU A 68 4.64 6.36 6.87
CA LEU A 68 6.07 6.01 6.88
C LEU A 68 6.96 7.18 6.47
N ASN A 69 6.56 7.94 5.44
CA ASN A 69 7.29 9.14 5.02
C ASN A 69 7.37 10.19 6.13
N ARG A 70 6.27 10.41 6.86
CA ARG A 70 6.26 11.36 8.00
C ARG A 70 7.18 10.90 9.12
N LYS A 71 7.18 9.61 9.46
CA LYS A 71 8.12 9.04 10.45
C LYS A 71 9.58 9.19 10.01
N ALA A 72 9.86 8.91 8.74
CA ALA A 72 11.20 9.07 8.17
C ALA A 72 11.66 10.55 8.17
N ALA A 73 10.75 11.49 7.90
CA ALA A 73 11.03 12.92 7.93
C ALA A 73 11.30 13.43 9.35
N ALA A 74 10.57 12.96 10.36
CA ALA A 74 10.84 13.28 11.76
C ALA A 74 12.25 12.79 12.17
N LYS A 75 12.59 11.54 11.82
CA LYS A 75 13.93 10.99 12.06
C LYS A 75 15.04 11.72 11.31
N ARG A 76 14.76 12.24 10.10
CA ARG A 76 15.70 13.12 9.37
C ARG A 76 16.03 14.37 10.17
N ARG A 77 15.01 15.03 10.74
CA ARG A 77 15.20 16.26 11.54
C ARG A 77 15.98 15.98 12.83
N GLU A 78 15.68 14.88 13.52
CA GLU A 78 16.42 14.47 14.72
C GLU A 78 17.92 14.24 14.45
N VAL A 79 18.28 13.68 13.29
CA VAL A 79 19.68 13.35 12.95
C VAL A 79 20.44 14.55 12.38
N LEU A 80 19.76 15.43 11.62
CA LEU A 80 20.41 16.56 10.94
C LEU A 80 20.47 17.83 11.79
N GLY A 81 19.78 17.88 12.93
CA GLY A 81 19.64 19.11 13.72
C GLY A 81 18.68 20.08 13.04
N ASP A 82 17.98 20.89 13.83
CA ASP A 82 16.90 21.79 13.40
C ASP A 82 17.44 23.06 12.71
N ASP A 83 18.41 22.94 11.78
CA ASP A 83 19.09 24.06 11.11
C ASP A 83 18.91 24.05 9.57
N VAL A 84 17.65 23.99 9.09
CA VAL A 84 17.24 24.54 7.78
C VAL A 84 15.84 25.16 7.89
#